data_AF-A0A0C4Y9W2-F1
#
_entry.id   AF-A0A0C4Y9W2-F1
#
_cell.length_a   1.000
_cell.length_b   1.000
_cell.length_c   1.000
_cell.angle_alpha   90.00
_cell.angle_beta   90.00
_cell.angle_gamma   90.00
#
_symmetry.space_group_name_H-M   'P 1'
#
loop_
_entity.id
_entity.type
_entity.pdbx_description
1 polymer ?
#
loop_
_entity_poly.entity_id
_entity_poly.type
_entity_poly.pdbx_seq_one_letter_code
_entity_poly.pdbx_strand_id
1 'polypeptide(L)' 'MKSPLIKECLANIECKVIDIVKKHNVVVLQAVAARIDTARKEKRTVHAVGDGTFIVDGRKIDRRKLMASKLPPGV' A
#
# COMPACT_ATOMS: atom_id res chain seq x y z
N MET A 1 -10.86 19.90 -7.91
CA MET A 1 -11.42 18.92 -6.96
C MET A 1 -10.28 17.99 -6.52
N LYS A 2 -10.11 17.73 -5.23
CA LYS A 2 -9.05 16.84 -4.71
C LYS A 2 -9.69 15.53 -4.26
N SER A 3 -9.07 14.39 -4.60
CA SER A 3 -9.59 13.08 -4.15
C SER A 3 -9.60 13.01 -2.63
N PRO A 4 -10.70 12.55 -2.00
CA PRO A 4 -10.79 12.49 -0.54
C PRO A 4 -9.91 11.37 0.03
N LEU A 5 -9.61 11.48 1.33
CA LEU A 5 -9.02 10.41 2.11
C LEU A 5 -10.12 9.66 2.85
N ILE A 6 -9.88 8.38 3.13
CA ILE A 6 -10.73 7.57 4.00
C ILE A 6 -10.07 7.53 5.38
N LYS A 7 -10.70 8.12 6.39
CA LYS A 7 -10.12 8.27 7.74
C LYS A 7 -10.00 6.94 8.46
N GLU A 8 -10.85 5.98 8.11
CA GLU A 8 -10.95 4.65 8.67
C GLU A 8 -9.94 3.68 8.06
N CYS A 9 -9.23 4.06 6.99
CA CYS A 9 -8.17 3.24 6.41
C CYS A 9 -6.88 3.34 7.22
N LEU A 10 -6.16 2.22 7.36
CA LEU A 10 -4.84 2.18 8.01
C LEU A 10 -3.83 3.11 7.32
N ALA A 11 -3.88 3.19 5.99
CA ALA A 11 -3.02 4.06 5.21
C ALA A 11 -3.77 4.61 3.98
N ASN A 12 -3.37 5.80 3.54
CA ASN A 12 -3.81 6.42 2.30
C ASN A 12 -2.56 6.83 1.49
N ILE A 13 -2.55 6.55 0.20
CA ILE A 13 -1.51 7.01 -0.73
C ILE A 13 -2.18 8.00 -1.69
N GLU A 14 -1.73 9.26 -1.65
CA GLU A 14 -2.18 10.27 -2.60
C GLU A 14 -1.35 10.17 -3.87
N CYS A 15 -2.03 10.11 -5.01
CA CYS A 15 -1.39 9.92 -6.31
C CYS A 15 -1.85 10.95 -7.35
N LYS A 16 -0.99 11.19 -8.35
CA LYS A 16 -1.35 11.81 -9.62
C LYS A 16 -1.29 10.77 -10.74
N VAL A 17 -2.25 10.78 -11.66
CA VAL A 17 -2.16 9.98 -12.89
C VAL A 17 -1.06 10.55 -13.76
N ILE A 18 -0.10 9.72 -14.15
CA ILE A 18 1.00 10.11 -15.04
C ILE A 18 0.97 9.39 -16.39
N ASP A 19 0.28 8.26 -16.49
CA ASP A 19 0.05 7.55 -17.76
C ASP A 19 -1.18 6.62 -17.68
N ILE A 20 -1.77 6.30 -18.83
CA ILE A 20 -2.88 5.36 -18.97
C ILE A 20 -2.61 4.44 -20.17
N VAL A 21 -2.26 3.19 -19.88
CA VAL A 21 -2.05 2.15 -20.90
C VAL A 21 -3.41 1.55 -21.28
N LYS A 22 -4.14 2.26 -22.15
CA LYS A 22 -5.54 1.95 -22.52
C LYS A 22 -5.77 0.50 -22.96
N LYS A 23 -4.84 -0.07 -23.73
CA LYS A 23 -4.93 -1.45 -24.23
C LYS A 23 -5.14 -2.48 -23.12
N HIS A 24 -4.61 -2.21 -21.93
CA HIS A 24 -4.64 -3.12 -20.78
C HIS A 24 -5.48 -2.60 -19.62
N ASN A 25 -6.12 -1.43 -19.76
CA ASN A 25 -6.82 -0.73 -18.67
C ASN A 25 -5.94 -0.53 -17.42
N VAL A 26 -4.64 -0.29 -17.62
CA VAL A 26 -3.69 -0.02 -16.54
C VAL A 26 -3.48 1.48 -16.39
N VAL A 27 -3.55 1.99 -15.16
CA VAL A 27 -3.29 3.39 -14.81
C VAL A 27 -1.98 3.47 -14.04
N VAL A 28 -1.06 4.31 -14.50
CA VAL A 28 0.22 4.55 -13.82
C VAL A 28 0.09 5.78 -12.93
N LEU A 29 0.42 5.60 -11.64
CA LEU A 29 0.23 6.58 -10.59
C LEU A 29 1.58 7.01 -10.00
N GLN A 30 1.83 8.32 -9.95
CA GLN A 30 2.93 8.89 -9.16
C GLN A 30 2.42 9.17 -7.75
N ALA A 31 2.99 8.48 -6.76
CA ALA A 31 2.74 8.78 -5.35
C ALA A 31 3.34 10.14 -4.99
N VAL A 32 2.52 11.05 -4.46
CA VAL A 32 2.93 12.41 -4.05
C VAL A 32 2.91 12.61 -2.54
N ALA A 33 2.15 11.79 -1.81
CA ALA A 33 2.17 11.74 -0.35
C ALA A 33 1.67 10.38 0.14
N ALA A 34 2.12 9.97 1.32
CA ALA A 34 1.62 8.80 2.03
C ALA A 34 1.25 9.20 3.46
N ARG A 35 0.10 8.71 3.94
CA ARG A 35 -0.35 8.87 5.33
C ARG A 35 -0.64 7.50 5.91
N ILE A 36 -0.19 7.28 7.14
CA ILE A 36 -0.46 6.07 7.91
C ILE A 36 -1.00 6.46 9.28
N ASP A 37 -2.08 5.83 9.72
CA ASP A 37 -2.58 5.97 11.08
C ASP A 37 -1.72 5.10 12.02
N THR A 38 -0.69 5.72 12.60
CA THR A 38 0.23 5.04 13.51
C THR A 38 -0.41 4.68 14.85
N ALA A 39 -1.46 5.42 15.25
CA ALA A 39 -2.18 5.23 16.51
C ALA A 39 -3.16 4.05 16.46
N ARG A 40 -3.52 3.59 15.26
CA ARG A 40 -4.38 2.42 15.07
C ARG A 40 -3.81 1.17 15.72
N LYS A 41 -4.62 0.48 16.53
CA LYS A 41 -4.24 -0.79 17.16
C LYS A 41 -4.23 -1.94 16.16
N GLU A 42 -5.30 -2.09 15.38
CA GLU A 42 -5.39 -3.08 14.32
C GLU A 42 -4.62 -2.61 13.08
N LYS A 43 -3.63 -3.39 12.67
CA LYS A 43 -2.74 -3.07 11.53
C LYS A 43 -2.70 -4.18 10.48
N ARG A 44 -3.40 -5.30 10.69
CA ARG A 44 -3.52 -6.37 9.72
C ARG A 44 -4.30 -5.87 8.52
N THR A 45 -3.76 -6.12 7.33
CA THR A 45 -4.44 -5.88 6.06
C THR A 45 -5.16 -7.15 5.61
N VAL A 46 -6.04 -6.97 4.61
CA VAL A 46 -6.76 -8.06 3.97
C VAL A 46 -6.30 -8.21 2.53
N HIS A 47 -6.19 -9.45 2.08
CA HIS A 47 -5.82 -9.82 0.72
C HIS A 47 -7.01 -10.52 0.07
N ALA A 48 -7.59 -9.91 -0.97
CA ALA A 48 -8.67 -10.53 -1.71
C ALA A 48 -8.17 -11.75 -2.50
N VAL A 49 -8.93 -12.86 -2.45
CA VAL A 49 -8.56 -14.12 -3.15
C VAL A 49 -9.40 -14.32 -4.41
N GLY A 50 -10.62 -13.78 -4.44
CA GLY A 50 -11.65 -14.06 -5.44
C GLY A 50 -12.99 -14.16 -4.73
N ASP A 51 -14.06 -14.50 -5.43
CA ASP A 51 -15.34 -15.07 -4.91
C ASP A 51 -15.97 -14.49 -3.62
N GLY A 52 -15.60 -13.26 -3.23
CA GLY A 52 -16.01 -12.66 -1.97
C GLY A 52 -15.18 -13.09 -0.75
N THR A 53 -14.08 -13.82 -0.91
CA THR A 53 -13.23 -14.28 0.20
C THR A 53 -11.92 -13.48 0.34
N PHE A 54 -11.42 -13.44 1.59
CA PHE A 54 -10.28 -12.63 1.99
C PHE A 54 -9.38 -13.39 2.97
N ILE A 55 -8.07 -13.18 2.85
CA ILE A 55 -7.07 -13.63 3.81
C ILE A 55 -6.62 -12.43 4.64
N VAL A 56 -6.63 -12.57 5.96
CA VAL A 56 -6.09 -11.56 6.88
C VAL A 56 -4.59 -11.83 7.10
N ASP A 57 -3.78 -10.77 7.19
CA ASP A 57 -2.35 -10.88 7.49
C ASP A 57 -2.06 -11.80 8.68
N GLY A 58 -1.12 -12.72 8.49
CA GLY A 58 -0.60 -13.61 9.51
C GLY A 58 0.68 -13.08 10.16
N ARG A 59 1.60 -14.00 10.50
CA ARG A 59 2.86 -13.66 11.17
C ARG A 59 3.84 -12.96 10.21
N LYS A 60 4.36 -11.80 10.62
CA LYS A 60 5.48 -11.13 9.94
C LYS A 60 6.79 -11.87 10.22
N ILE A 61 7.59 -12.09 9.18
CA ILE A 61 8.95 -12.65 9.27
C ILE A 61 9.95 -11.52 9.02
N ASP A 62 10.98 -11.41 9.86
CA ASP A 62 12.06 -10.44 9.66
C ASP A 62 13.21 -11.07 8.84
N ARG A 63 13.46 -10.51 7.66
CA ARG A 63 14.56 -10.89 6.75
C ARG A 63 15.50 -9.73 6.45
N ARG A 64 15.47 -8.67 7.27
CA ARG A 64 16.23 -7.44 7.05
C ARG A 64 17.73 -7.70 6.81
N LYS A 65 18.34 -8.60 7.60
CA LYS A 65 19.76 -8.99 7.45
C LYS A 65 20.08 -9.56 6.07
N LEU A 66 19.22 -10.43 5.54
CA LEU A 66 19.42 -11.03 4.21
C LEU A 66 19.20 -10.03 3.08
N MET A 67 18.40 -8.99 3.30
CA MET A 67 18.06 -7.95 2.32
C MET A 67 18.96 -6.72 2.40
N ALA A 68 20.03 -6.73 3.21
CA ALA A 68 20.86 -5.56 3.48
C ALA A 68 21.36 -4.84 2.22
N SER A 69 21.70 -5.59 1.15
CA SER A 69 22.17 -5.02 -0.13
C SER A 69 21.10 -4.32 -0.96
N LYS A 70 19.82 -4.41 -0.56
CA LYS A 70 18.67 -3.85 -1.28
C LYS A 70 17.96 -2.75 -0.48
N LEU A 71 18.35 -2.53 0.77
CA LEU A 71 17.74 -1.51 1.61
C LEU A 71 18.40 -0.15 1.36
N PRO A 72 17.63 0.95 1.38
CA PRO A 72 18.20 2.29 1.32
C PRO A 72 19.15 2.55 2.49
N PRO A 73 20.16 3.43 2.33
CA PRO A 73 21.00 3.85 3.45
C PRO A 73 20.16 4.40 4.62
N GLY A 74 20.48 3.96 5.84
CA GLY A 74 19.79 4.40 7.06
C GLY A 74 18.44 3.73 7.32
N VAL A 75 18.00 2.79 6.47
CA VAL A 75 16.77 2.02 6.68
C VAL A 75 16.99 0.75 7.44
#